data_AF-A0A7X8JPE4-F1
#
_entry.id   AF-A0A7X8JPE4-F1
#
_cell.length_a   1.000
_cell.length_b   1.000
_cell.length_c   1.000
_cell.angle_alpha   90.00
_cell.angle_beta   90.00
_cell.angle_gamma   90.00
#
_symmetry.space_group_name_H-M   'P 1'
#
loop_
_entity.id
_entity.type
_entity.pdbx_description
1 polymer ?
#
loop_
_entity_poly.entity_id
_entity_poly.type
_entity_poly.pdbx_seq_one_letter_code
_entity_poly.pdbx_strand_id
1 'polypeptide(L)'
;MINTIVNKSDVFNALRPNLGKYADTLVLIKGRDFEYISNTDKSPTSTTVSNILNNIDRDIPYTDIGEAFNRISKSNSQAVFITDCEYYDRDNKLQDHSPYMTSTFIDWLQKGYSIYIITEPYDEPCKGKIYKKNRFYFIFTDDKLQAPISGLINAEIQDLVDSGICTLFKMTNSDIGVVSPKSDMVNTNLTFKVDYLNSFELISIDDSWKAIQEYVMKLDKYGEPIPGEKPEPLISNIMLNNGENYKLSDIQIVATNITTKYISKDTSVADDLRVILPIDTTEINISDGFILDKATFKNNKLNVMLTDKIFTDGYLFNKKYGGNLIRLDFVITQVKLNPMNSSDFEWQSIGSSNNAICVSKSIDNALLDVNVIPTALNRRVIHTIFIKMESY
;
A
#
# COMPACT_ATOMS: atom_id res chain seq x y z
N MET A 1 -23.64 31.34 -16.17
CA MET A 1 -22.86 31.58 -17.40
C MET A 1 -21.56 30.80 -17.19
N ILE A 2 -21.54 29.54 -17.62
CA ILE A 2 -20.59 28.49 -17.15
C ILE A 2 -19.60 28.07 -18.28
N ASN A 3 -19.80 28.59 -19.50
CA ASN A 3 -19.15 28.19 -20.76
C ASN A 3 -17.60 28.25 -20.84
N THR A 4 -16.89 28.70 -19.80
CA THR A 4 -15.45 29.05 -19.92
C THR A 4 -14.53 28.33 -18.95
N ILE A 5 -15.03 27.49 -18.03
CA ILE A 5 -14.21 27.00 -16.91
C ILE A 5 -13.51 25.67 -17.26
N VAL A 6 -14.09 24.81 -18.10
CA VAL A 6 -13.50 23.50 -18.45
C VAL A 6 -12.30 23.64 -19.39
N ASN A 7 -12.39 24.46 -20.44
CA ASN A 7 -11.29 24.67 -21.41
C ASN A 7 -10.11 25.49 -20.86
N LYS A 8 -10.25 26.07 -19.66
CA LYS A 8 -9.18 26.80 -18.96
C LYS A 8 -8.42 25.95 -17.94
N SER A 9 -8.72 24.66 -17.88
CA SER A 9 -8.04 23.73 -17.00
C SER A 9 -6.73 23.27 -17.63
N ASP A 10 -5.61 23.60 -17.01
CA ASP A 10 -4.30 23.15 -17.46
C ASP A 10 -4.15 21.64 -17.23
N VAL A 11 -4.67 21.14 -16.10
CA VAL A 11 -4.63 19.70 -15.78
C VAL A 11 -5.48 18.91 -16.77
N PHE A 12 -6.72 19.31 -17.03
CA PHE A 12 -7.56 18.61 -18.00
C PHE A 12 -6.95 18.67 -19.40
N ASN A 13 -6.40 19.83 -19.81
CA ASN A 13 -5.77 19.96 -21.12
C ASN A 13 -4.53 19.05 -21.27
N ALA A 14 -3.76 18.84 -20.20
CA ALA A 14 -2.64 17.89 -20.18
C ALA A 14 -3.13 16.43 -20.26
N LEU A 15 -4.16 16.06 -19.49
CA LEU A 15 -4.65 14.69 -19.43
C LEU A 15 -5.50 14.27 -20.64
N ARG A 16 -6.31 15.19 -21.17
CA ARG A 16 -7.35 14.93 -22.18
C ARG A 16 -6.85 14.18 -23.42
N PRO A 17 -5.70 14.50 -24.04
CA PRO A 17 -5.20 13.78 -25.22
C PRO A 17 -4.98 12.27 -24.97
N ASN A 18 -4.69 11.92 -23.72
CA ASN A 18 -4.34 10.58 -23.30
C ASN A 18 -5.53 9.78 -22.77
N LEU A 19 -6.55 10.43 -22.20
CA LEU A 19 -7.73 9.72 -21.67
C LEU A 19 -8.41 8.85 -22.75
N GLY A 20 -8.50 9.32 -24.00
CA GLY A 20 -9.03 8.56 -25.13
C GLY A 20 -8.15 7.39 -25.60
N LYS A 21 -6.89 7.32 -25.18
CA LYS A 21 -5.99 6.19 -25.48
C LYS A 21 -6.14 5.05 -24.48
N TYR A 22 -6.43 5.37 -23.21
CA TYR A 22 -6.39 4.41 -22.11
C TYR A 22 -7.76 4.03 -21.56
N ALA A 23 -8.79 4.87 -21.75
CA ALA A 23 -10.13 4.55 -21.31
C ALA A 23 -10.75 3.50 -22.23
N ASP A 24 -11.22 2.39 -21.67
CA ASP A 24 -12.05 1.42 -22.39
C ASP A 24 -13.48 1.91 -22.56
N THR A 25 -13.93 2.76 -21.65
CA THR A 25 -15.28 3.29 -21.58
C THR A 25 -15.24 4.69 -20.99
N LEU A 26 -15.90 5.64 -21.66
CA LEU A 26 -16.24 6.94 -21.11
C LEU A 26 -17.62 6.84 -20.46
N VAL A 27 -17.78 7.43 -19.29
CA VAL A 27 -19.08 7.49 -18.61
C VAL A 27 -19.47 8.95 -18.44
N LEU A 28 -20.58 9.36 -19.05
CA LEU A 28 -21.19 10.66 -18.81
C LEU A 28 -22.30 10.50 -17.77
N ILE A 29 -22.31 11.36 -16.77
CA ILE A 29 -23.30 11.29 -15.70
C ILE A 29 -24.15 12.55 -15.80
N LYS A 30 -25.45 12.38 -16.09
CA LYS A 30 -26.41 13.46 -16.31
C LYS A 30 -27.57 13.30 -15.35
N GLY A 31 -27.62 14.13 -14.31
CA GLY A 31 -28.56 13.86 -13.22
C GLY A 31 -28.25 12.51 -12.56
N ARG A 32 -29.18 11.56 -12.69
CA ARG A 32 -29.05 10.17 -12.19
C ARG A 32 -28.69 9.16 -13.28
N ASP A 33 -28.61 9.59 -14.53
CA ASP A 33 -28.38 8.70 -15.66
C ASP A 33 -26.89 8.54 -15.93
N PHE A 34 -26.45 7.28 -16.04
CA PHE A 34 -25.08 6.90 -16.38
C PHE A 34 -25.05 6.40 -17.83
N GLU A 35 -24.52 7.23 -18.72
CA GLU A 35 -24.36 6.92 -20.14
C GLU A 35 -22.97 6.34 -20.39
N TYR A 36 -22.92 5.06 -20.76
CA TYR A 36 -21.67 4.33 -21.01
C TYR A 36 -21.35 4.33 -22.50
N ILE A 37 -20.17 4.83 -22.84
CA ILE A 37 -19.71 5.01 -24.22
C ILE A 37 -18.44 4.19 -24.39
N SER A 38 -18.55 3.08 -25.13
CA SER A 38 -17.39 2.22 -25.39
C SER A 38 -16.38 2.92 -26.27
N ASN A 39 -15.10 2.81 -25.91
CA ASN A 39 -13.99 3.33 -26.69
C ASN A 39 -13.31 2.21 -27.48
N THR A 40 -13.89 1.90 -28.64
CA THR A 40 -13.39 0.83 -29.50
C THR A 40 -12.14 1.22 -30.31
N ASP A 41 -11.87 2.52 -30.43
CA ASP A 41 -10.77 3.09 -31.22
C ASP A 41 -9.76 3.78 -30.30
N LYS A 42 -9.09 2.98 -29.44
CA LYS A 42 -8.14 3.43 -28.41
C LYS A 42 -6.90 4.12 -29.00
N SER A 43 -7.07 5.36 -29.44
CA SER A 43 -6.04 6.20 -30.04
C SER A 43 -6.13 7.64 -29.50
N PRO A 44 -5.04 8.43 -29.55
CA PRO A 44 -5.10 9.85 -29.21
C PRO A 44 -6.11 10.63 -30.07
N THR A 45 -6.37 10.13 -31.28
CA THR A 45 -7.33 10.65 -32.25
C THR A 45 -8.68 9.92 -32.20
N SER A 46 -8.96 9.14 -31.14
CA SER A 46 -10.21 8.39 -30.98
C SER A 46 -11.39 9.28 -31.31
N THR A 47 -12.11 8.95 -32.37
CA THR A 47 -13.13 9.86 -32.91
C THR A 47 -14.36 9.94 -32.00
N THR A 48 -14.50 9.04 -31.02
CA THR A 48 -15.66 9.06 -30.12
C THR A 48 -15.30 9.73 -28.80
N VAL A 49 -14.31 9.22 -28.06
CA VAL A 49 -13.97 9.75 -26.74
C VAL A 49 -13.30 11.12 -26.85
N SER A 50 -12.30 11.30 -27.71
CA SER A 50 -11.61 12.59 -27.84
C SER A 50 -12.56 13.68 -28.35
N ASN A 51 -13.49 13.36 -29.25
CA ASN A 51 -14.51 14.32 -29.69
C ASN A 51 -15.44 14.72 -28.56
N ILE A 52 -15.89 13.78 -27.71
CA ILE A 52 -16.74 14.14 -26.58
C ILE A 52 -15.97 15.05 -25.61
N LEU A 53 -14.76 14.64 -25.20
CA LEU A 53 -13.93 15.41 -24.26
C LEU A 53 -13.55 16.79 -24.78
N ASN A 54 -13.31 16.95 -26.09
CA ASN A 54 -13.00 18.24 -26.72
C ASN A 54 -14.22 19.17 -26.80
N ASN A 55 -15.43 18.64 -26.72
CA ASN A 55 -16.68 19.39 -26.84
C ASN A 55 -17.43 19.54 -25.51
N ILE A 56 -16.81 19.20 -24.37
CA ILE A 56 -17.36 19.53 -23.05
C ILE A 56 -17.25 21.05 -22.85
N ASP A 57 -18.35 21.76 -23.11
CA ASP A 57 -18.41 23.23 -23.03
C ASP A 57 -19.18 23.74 -21.80
N ARG A 58 -19.84 22.84 -21.04
CA ARG A 58 -20.63 23.18 -19.85
C ARG A 58 -20.57 22.08 -18.79
N ASP A 59 -20.75 22.48 -17.53
CA ASP A 59 -21.01 21.55 -16.45
C ASP A 59 -22.34 20.83 -16.66
N ILE A 60 -22.34 19.54 -16.33
CA ILE A 60 -23.55 18.72 -16.34
C ILE A 60 -24.21 18.85 -14.96
N PRO A 61 -25.42 19.42 -14.86
CA PRO A 61 -26.01 19.74 -13.56
C PRO A 61 -26.61 18.50 -12.86
N TYR A 62 -26.66 18.55 -11.52
CA TYR A 62 -27.34 17.59 -10.63
C TYR A 62 -26.83 16.14 -10.70
N THR A 63 -25.56 15.98 -10.99
CA THR A 63 -24.88 14.70 -11.15
C THR A 63 -24.85 13.88 -9.85
N ASP A 64 -25.25 12.60 -9.89
CA ASP A 64 -25.18 11.66 -8.76
C ASP A 64 -23.73 11.19 -8.51
N ILE A 65 -22.92 12.12 -8.00
CA ILE A 65 -21.49 11.92 -7.70
C ILE A 65 -21.30 10.79 -6.67
N GLY A 66 -22.17 10.72 -5.66
CA GLY A 66 -22.11 9.68 -4.64
C GLY A 66 -22.25 8.27 -5.21
N GLU A 67 -23.22 8.06 -6.11
CA GLU A 67 -23.37 6.78 -6.80
C GLU A 67 -22.20 6.48 -7.76
N ALA A 68 -21.61 7.49 -8.38
CA ALA A 68 -20.43 7.32 -9.24
C ALA A 68 -19.25 6.73 -8.46
N PHE A 69 -18.93 7.30 -7.30
CA PHE A 69 -17.91 6.78 -6.39
C PHE A 69 -18.21 5.34 -5.96
N ASN A 70 -19.45 5.07 -5.51
CA ASN A 70 -19.89 3.73 -5.12
C ASN A 70 -19.75 2.69 -6.25
N ARG A 71 -20.00 3.07 -7.51
CA ARG A 71 -19.78 2.19 -8.67
C ARG A 71 -18.30 1.93 -8.93
N ILE A 72 -17.47 2.97 -8.81
CA ILE A 72 -16.02 2.84 -8.98
C ILE A 72 -15.44 1.89 -7.93
N SER A 73 -15.77 2.06 -6.63
CA SER A 73 -15.23 1.18 -5.58
C SER A 73 -15.64 -0.28 -5.75
N LYS A 74 -16.81 -0.55 -6.32
CA LYS A 74 -17.30 -1.90 -6.59
C LYS A 74 -16.77 -2.50 -7.89
N SER A 75 -16.13 -1.70 -8.73
CA SER A 75 -15.53 -2.18 -9.97
C SER A 75 -14.18 -2.88 -9.72
N ASN A 76 -13.75 -3.66 -10.72
CA ASN A 76 -12.43 -4.26 -10.80
C ASN A 76 -11.56 -3.56 -11.87
N SER A 77 -11.83 -2.27 -12.12
CA SER A 77 -11.19 -1.48 -13.18
C SER A 77 -10.55 -0.24 -12.59
N GLN A 78 -9.45 0.21 -13.21
CA GLN A 78 -8.91 1.54 -12.92
C GLN A 78 -9.87 2.60 -13.45
N ALA A 79 -9.99 3.73 -12.75
CA ALA A 79 -10.93 4.78 -13.12
C ALA A 79 -10.32 6.17 -12.89
N VAL A 80 -10.67 7.12 -13.77
CA VAL A 80 -10.44 8.55 -13.57
C VAL A 80 -11.80 9.22 -13.44
N PHE A 81 -12.02 9.93 -12.34
CA PHE A 81 -13.25 10.65 -12.06
C PHE A 81 -12.96 12.13 -11.86
N ILE A 82 -13.63 12.98 -12.64
CA ILE A 82 -13.38 14.43 -12.68
C ILE A 82 -14.65 15.15 -12.21
N THR A 83 -14.52 16.00 -11.20
CA THR A 83 -15.66 16.70 -10.59
C THR A 83 -15.19 17.94 -9.84
N ASP A 84 -16.10 18.87 -9.54
CA ASP A 84 -15.87 19.95 -8.57
C ASP A 84 -16.33 19.56 -7.15
N CYS A 85 -16.77 18.31 -6.95
CA CYS A 85 -17.26 17.71 -5.70
C CYS A 85 -18.50 18.37 -5.07
N GLU A 86 -19.13 19.35 -5.74
CA GLU A 86 -20.38 19.96 -5.28
C GLU A 86 -21.53 18.99 -5.52
N TYR A 87 -21.97 18.31 -4.46
CA TYR A 87 -22.96 17.24 -4.53
C TYR A 87 -24.25 17.63 -3.81
N TYR A 88 -25.37 17.48 -4.51
CA TYR A 88 -26.71 17.55 -3.94
C TYR A 88 -27.29 16.13 -3.90
N ASP A 89 -27.73 15.70 -2.72
CA ASP A 89 -28.34 14.38 -2.58
C ASP A 89 -29.73 14.30 -3.25
N ARG A 90 -30.38 13.13 -3.11
CA ARG A 90 -31.69 12.87 -3.72
C ARG A 90 -32.80 13.81 -3.25
N ASP A 91 -32.62 14.44 -2.09
CA ASP A 91 -33.55 15.40 -1.50
C ASP A 91 -33.13 16.85 -1.78
N ASN A 92 -32.21 17.06 -2.74
CA ASN A 92 -31.60 18.34 -3.11
C ASN A 92 -30.86 19.03 -1.95
N LYS A 93 -30.35 18.26 -0.98
CA LYS A 93 -29.56 18.79 0.11
C LYS A 93 -28.08 18.80 -0.26
N LEU A 94 -27.46 19.96 -0.12
CA LEU A 94 -26.04 20.17 -0.34
C LEU A 94 -25.19 19.35 0.65
N GLN A 95 -24.19 18.65 0.14
CA GLN A 95 -23.34 17.71 0.89
C GLN A 95 -21.93 18.20 1.15
N ASP A 96 -21.65 19.50 0.98
CA ASP A 96 -20.33 20.13 1.18
C ASP A 96 -19.66 19.84 2.53
N HIS A 97 -20.43 19.47 3.55
CA HIS A 97 -19.93 19.20 4.90
C HIS A 97 -20.09 17.72 5.31
N SER A 98 -20.60 16.89 4.40
CA SER A 98 -20.86 15.47 4.60
C SER A 98 -19.76 14.65 3.93
N PRO A 99 -19.02 13.79 4.65
CA PRO A 99 -17.92 13.00 4.08
C PRO A 99 -18.44 11.80 3.27
N TYR A 100 -19.17 12.07 2.19
CA TYR A 100 -19.91 11.05 1.42
C TYR A 100 -19.00 10.08 0.63
N MET A 101 -17.70 10.35 0.51
CA MET A 101 -16.74 9.48 -0.18
C MET A 101 -16.04 8.48 0.76
N THR A 102 -16.18 8.62 2.09
CA THR A 102 -15.44 7.80 3.07
C THR A 102 -15.58 6.30 2.81
N SER A 103 -16.79 5.79 2.61
CA SER A 103 -17.01 4.35 2.39
C SER A 103 -16.33 3.86 1.11
N THR A 104 -16.40 4.65 0.03
CA THR A 104 -15.75 4.33 -1.25
C THR A 104 -14.24 4.26 -1.08
N PHE A 105 -13.66 5.22 -0.36
CA PHE A 105 -12.22 5.27 -0.10
C PHE A 105 -11.77 4.08 0.76
N ILE A 106 -12.53 3.73 1.81
CA ILE A 106 -12.27 2.55 2.64
C ILE A 106 -12.32 1.28 1.78
N ASP A 107 -13.39 1.07 1.00
CA ASP A 107 -13.57 -0.11 0.16
C ASP A 107 -12.40 -0.29 -0.82
N TRP A 108 -11.90 0.81 -1.39
CA TRP A 108 -10.77 0.77 -2.33
C TRP A 108 -9.45 0.46 -1.63
N LEU A 109 -9.14 1.18 -0.55
CA LEU A 109 -7.92 0.98 0.23
C LEU A 109 -7.87 -0.40 0.91
N GLN A 110 -9.03 -0.98 1.22
CA GLN A 110 -9.11 -2.34 1.78
C GLN A 110 -8.55 -3.40 0.83
N LYS A 111 -8.68 -3.19 -0.48
CA LYS A 111 -8.11 -4.05 -1.53
C LYS A 111 -6.58 -3.89 -1.67
N GLY A 112 -5.98 -2.94 -0.94
CA GLY A 112 -4.57 -2.60 -1.04
C GLY A 112 -4.24 -1.83 -2.33
N TYR A 113 -5.22 -1.08 -2.84
CA TYR A 113 -5.12 -0.21 -4.01
C TYR A 113 -4.88 1.25 -3.57
N SER A 114 -4.61 2.13 -4.53
CA SER A 114 -4.30 3.54 -4.29
C SER A 114 -5.32 4.46 -4.96
N ILE A 115 -5.49 5.66 -4.39
CA ILE A 115 -6.24 6.75 -4.99
C ILE A 115 -5.31 7.95 -5.09
N TYR A 116 -5.05 8.45 -6.30
CA TYR A 116 -4.38 9.73 -6.48
C TYR A 116 -5.44 10.82 -6.65
N ILE A 117 -5.22 11.96 -6.02
CA ILE A 117 -6.14 13.10 -6.03
C ILE A 117 -5.35 14.30 -6.51
N ILE A 118 -5.74 14.84 -7.67
CA ILE A 118 -5.22 16.11 -8.17
C ILE A 118 -6.23 17.19 -7.81
N THR A 119 -5.77 18.27 -7.19
CA THR A 119 -6.58 19.47 -6.95
C THR A 119 -6.08 20.61 -7.81
N GLU A 120 -6.96 21.16 -8.64
CA GLU A 120 -6.69 22.33 -9.47
C GLU A 120 -7.60 23.51 -9.04
N PRO A 121 -7.05 24.58 -8.44
CA PRO A 121 -7.83 25.74 -8.04
C PRO A 121 -8.38 26.53 -9.24
N TYR A 122 -9.60 27.05 -9.11
CA TYR A 122 -10.20 27.94 -10.10
C TYR A 122 -11.19 28.95 -9.48
N ASP A 123 -11.49 30.01 -10.22
CA ASP A 123 -12.43 31.04 -9.84
C ASP A 123 -13.80 30.80 -10.51
N GLU A 124 -14.85 30.58 -9.70
CA GLU A 124 -16.22 30.43 -10.19
C GLU A 124 -17.04 31.73 -9.98
N PRO A 125 -17.44 32.43 -11.06
CA PRO A 125 -18.35 33.56 -10.96
C PRO A 125 -19.81 33.09 -10.80
N CYS A 126 -20.42 33.34 -9.64
CA CYS A 126 -21.82 33.02 -9.35
C CYS A 126 -22.55 34.22 -8.72
N LYS A 127 -23.69 34.63 -9.31
CA LYS A 127 -24.55 35.73 -8.83
C LYS A 127 -23.80 37.02 -8.47
N GLY A 128 -22.81 37.40 -9.27
CA GLY A 128 -22.02 38.63 -9.08
C GLY A 128 -20.91 38.53 -8.03
N LYS A 129 -20.66 37.34 -7.48
CA LYS A 129 -19.54 37.04 -6.58
C LYS A 129 -18.59 36.04 -7.25
N ILE A 130 -17.33 36.07 -6.87
CA ILE A 130 -16.31 35.09 -7.28
C ILE A 130 -16.07 34.16 -6.10
N TYR A 131 -16.23 32.86 -6.33
CA TYR A 131 -15.97 31.80 -5.37
C TYR A 131 -14.66 31.09 -5.74
N LYS A 132 -13.79 30.89 -4.74
CA LYS A 132 -12.56 30.11 -4.89
C LYS A 132 -12.90 28.62 -4.76
N LYS A 133 -12.84 27.90 -5.87
CA LYS A 133 -13.19 26.47 -5.96
C LYS A 133 -12.02 25.64 -6.42
N ASN A 134 -12.22 24.32 -6.33
CA ASN A 134 -11.26 23.33 -6.77
C ASN A 134 -11.93 22.37 -7.74
N ARG A 135 -11.20 22.00 -8.79
CA ARG A 135 -11.52 20.85 -9.63
C ARG A 135 -10.68 19.68 -9.16
N PHE A 136 -11.32 18.55 -8.98
CA PHE A 136 -10.73 17.33 -8.49
C PHE A 136 -10.66 16.29 -9.59
N TYR A 137 -9.51 15.61 -9.65
CA TYR A 137 -9.31 14.42 -10.46
C TYR A 137 -8.96 13.29 -9.51
N PHE A 138 -9.85 12.32 -9.39
CA PHE A 138 -9.63 11.11 -8.60
C PHE A 138 -9.20 9.98 -9.53
N ILE A 139 -8.04 9.41 -9.27
CA ILE A 139 -7.46 8.31 -10.02
C ILE A 139 -7.46 7.08 -9.13
N PHE A 140 -8.41 6.19 -9.37
CA PHE A 140 -8.52 4.90 -8.71
C PHE A 140 -7.65 3.89 -9.46
N THR A 141 -6.61 3.37 -8.80
CA THR A 141 -5.60 2.52 -9.44
C THR A 141 -5.10 1.42 -8.51
N ASP A 142 -4.53 0.37 -9.10
CA ASP A 142 -3.66 -0.58 -8.39
C ASP A 142 -2.22 -0.36 -8.85
N ASP A 143 -1.38 0.20 -7.98
CA ASP A 143 0.02 0.51 -8.31
C ASP A 143 0.88 -0.75 -8.49
N LYS A 144 0.36 -1.94 -8.18
CA LYS A 144 1.05 -3.22 -8.38
C LYS A 144 0.93 -3.73 -9.82
N LEU A 145 0.08 -3.11 -10.64
CA LEU A 145 -0.02 -3.41 -12.07
C LEU A 145 1.29 -3.05 -12.79
N GLN A 146 1.60 -3.76 -13.87
CA GLN A 146 2.79 -3.47 -14.69
C GLN A 146 2.77 -2.05 -15.30
N ALA A 147 1.58 -1.54 -15.60
CA ALA A 147 1.37 -0.21 -16.16
C ALA A 147 0.14 0.45 -15.49
N PRO A 148 0.28 0.96 -14.25
CA PRO A 148 -0.82 1.61 -13.56
C PRO A 148 -1.10 2.99 -14.19
N ILE A 149 -2.36 3.38 -14.25
CA ILE A 149 -2.77 4.66 -14.87
C ILE A 149 -2.21 5.87 -14.11
N SER A 150 -1.90 5.71 -12.82
CA SER A 150 -1.22 6.73 -11.99
C SER A 150 0.14 7.10 -12.55
N GLY A 151 0.95 6.14 -13.01
CA GLY A 151 2.28 6.42 -13.55
C GLY A 151 2.23 7.31 -14.79
N LEU A 152 1.23 7.10 -15.64
CA LEU A 152 1.00 7.95 -16.80
C LEU A 152 0.53 9.34 -16.40
N ILE A 153 -0.50 9.41 -15.54
CA ILE A 153 -1.08 10.69 -15.13
C ILE A 153 -0.02 11.57 -14.46
N ASN A 154 0.79 11.00 -13.56
CA ASN A 154 1.88 11.73 -12.90
C ASN A 154 2.88 12.31 -13.91
N ALA A 155 3.25 11.54 -14.95
CA ALA A 155 4.17 12.02 -15.98
C ALA A 155 3.61 13.20 -16.79
N GLU A 156 2.31 13.21 -17.06
CA GLU A 156 1.65 14.27 -17.85
C GLU A 156 1.43 15.57 -17.05
N ILE A 157 1.37 15.50 -15.71
CA ILE A 157 1.06 16.67 -14.86
C ILE A 157 2.25 17.16 -14.03
N GLN A 158 3.42 16.50 -14.07
CA GLN A 158 4.54 16.80 -13.19
C GLN A 158 4.96 18.28 -13.27
N ASP A 159 5.08 18.83 -14.48
CA ASP A 159 5.43 20.25 -14.66
C ASP A 159 4.40 21.20 -14.03
N LEU A 160 3.11 20.83 -14.05
CA LEU A 160 2.04 21.61 -13.45
C LEU A 160 2.11 21.58 -11.92
N VAL A 161 2.44 20.42 -11.35
CA VAL A 161 2.68 20.27 -9.90
C VAL A 161 3.88 21.10 -9.48
N ASP A 162 5.00 20.98 -10.20
CA ASP A 162 6.24 21.69 -9.88
C ASP A 162 6.10 23.21 -10.00
N SER A 163 5.24 23.68 -10.92
CA SER A 163 4.88 25.10 -11.07
C SER A 163 3.85 25.61 -10.06
N GLY A 164 3.27 24.72 -9.23
CA GLY A 164 2.23 25.07 -8.26
C GLY A 164 0.86 25.38 -8.86
N ILE A 165 0.59 24.95 -10.11
CA ILE A 165 -0.73 25.10 -10.75
C ILE A 165 -1.76 24.14 -10.15
N CYS A 166 -1.31 22.96 -9.73
CA CYS A 166 -2.14 21.97 -9.06
C CYS A 166 -1.36 21.27 -7.94
N THR A 167 -2.06 20.57 -7.06
CA THR A 167 -1.46 19.68 -6.07
C THR A 167 -1.76 18.23 -6.42
N LEU A 168 -0.86 17.32 -6.04
CA LEU A 168 -1.04 15.88 -6.18
C LEU A 168 -0.89 15.23 -4.80
N PHE A 169 -1.91 14.48 -4.41
CA PHE A 169 -1.90 13.70 -3.18
C PHE A 169 -2.18 12.24 -3.48
N LYS A 170 -1.41 11.34 -2.87
CA LYS A 170 -1.66 9.90 -2.91
C LYS A 170 -2.28 9.43 -1.61
N MET A 171 -3.37 8.69 -1.72
CA MET A 171 -4.00 7.95 -0.64
C MET A 171 -3.75 6.45 -0.85
N THR A 172 -3.03 5.83 0.08
CA THR A 172 -2.60 4.43 0.05
C THR A 172 -2.28 3.94 1.46
N ASN A 173 -2.29 2.61 1.63
CA ASN A 173 -1.93 1.93 2.88
C ASN A 173 -1.01 0.73 2.64
N SER A 174 -0.43 0.63 1.44
CA SER A 174 0.25 -0.56 0.92
C SER A 174 1.69 -0.30 0.50
N ASP A 175 2.25 0.86 0.83
CA ASP A 175 3.57 1.33 0.44
C ASP A 175 4.62 1.23 1.56
N ILE A 176 4.22 0.87 2.78
CA ILE A 176 5.14 0.41 3.82
C ILE A 176 5.62 -1.00 3.44
N GLY A 177 6.94 -1.18 3.39
CA GLY A 177 7.54 -2.45 2.96
C GLY A 177 9.05 -2.51 3.19
N VAL A 178 9.68 -3.55 2.65
CA VAL A 178 11.14 -3.68 2.59
C VAL A 178 11.60 -3.27 1.18
N VAL A 179 12.55 -2.33 1.11
CA VAL A 179 13.01 -1.72 -0.15
C VAL A 179 13.96 -2.61 -0.94
N SER A 180 14.82 -3.35 -0.23
CA SER A 180 15.75 -4.26 -0.89
C SER A 180 16.25 -5.31 0.08
N PRO A 181 16.08 -6.59 -0.25
CA PRO A 181 16.90 -7.64 0.33
C PRO A 181 18.28 -7.59 -0.33
N LYS A 182 19.34 -7.49 0.46
CA LYS A 182 20.72 -7.46 -0.05
C LYS A 182 21.40 -8.82 0.08
N SER A 183 22.33 -9.10 -0.82
CA SER A 183 23.14 -10.33 -0.79
C SER A 183 24.04 -10.45 0.45
N ASP A 184 24.32 -9.34 1.13
CA ASP A 184 25.13 -9.25 2.34
C ASP A 184 24.27 -9.20 3.63
N MET A 185 23.00 -9.63 3.56
CA MET A 185 22.11 -9.56 4.72
C MET A 185 22.44 -10.58 5.80
N VAL A 186 23.05 -11.72 5.48
CA VAL A 186 23.35 -12.77 6.47
C VAL A 186 24.72 -12.53 7.08
N ASN A 187 24.89 -12.89 8.35
CA ASN A 187 26.17 -12.83 9.04
C ASN A 187 27.29 -13.47 8.21
N THR A 188 28.37 -12.72 7.96
CA THR A 188 29.44 -13.10 7.03
C THR A 188 30.29 -14.27 7.50
N ASN A 189 30.20 -14.66 8.78
CA ASN A 189 30.88 -15.83 9.31
C ASN A 189 30.15 -17.14 8.97
N LEU A 190 28.92 -17.06 8.45
CA LEU A 190 28.12 -18.21 8.05
C LEU A 190 28.33 -18.56 6.58
N THR A 191 28.21 -19.85 6.28
CA THR A 191 28.06 -20.42 4.95
C THR A 191 26.59 -20.44 4.62
N PHE A 192 26.18 -19.61 3.66
CA PHE A 192 24.77 -19.44 3.30
C PHE A 192 24.55 -19.21 1.81
N LYS A 193 23.30 -19.40 1.40
CA LYS A 193 22.75 -19.01 0.10
C LYS A 193 21.44 -18.26 0.30
N VAL A 194 21.23 -17.18 -0.45
CA VAL A 194 19.96 -16.44 -0.49
C VAL A 194 19.32 -16.63 -1.86
N ASP A 195 18.14 -17.24 -1.88
CA ASP A 195 17.28 -17.32 -3.05
C ASP A 195 16.18 -16.26 -2.96
N TYR A 196 16.13 -15.38 -3.97
CA TYR A 196 15.11 -14.34 -4.07
C TYR A 196 13.93 -14.88 -4.86
N LEU A 197 12.84 -15.19 -4.17
CA LEU A 197 11.61 -15.70 -4.76
C LEU A 197 10.59 -14.57 -4.89
N ASN A 198 9.54 -14.80 -5.67
CA ASN A 198 8.47 -13.80 -5.84
C ASN A 198 7.86 -13.48 -4.47
N SER A 199 8.19 -12.28 -3.96
CA SER A 199 7.69 -11.68 -2.72
C SER A 199 8.37 -12.09 -1.40
N PHE A 200 9.44 -12.90 -1.41
CA PHE A 200 10.18 -13.28 -0.18
C PHE A 200 11.58 -13.84 -0.49
N GLU A 201 12.41 -13.91 0.56
CA GLU A 201 13.74 -14.51 0.53
C GLU A 201 13.73 -15.87 1.23
N LEU A 202 14.45 -16.83 0.64
CA LEU A 202 14.81 -18.08 1.28
C LEU A 202 16.31 -18.07 1.57
N ILE A 203 16.66 -17.99 2.84
CA ILE A 203 18.02 -18.06 3.34
C ILE A 203 18.29 -19.52 3.72
N SER A 204 19.18 -20.19 2.99
CA SER A 204 19.68 -21.52 3.35
C SER A 204 21.01 -21.37 4.06
N ILE A 205 21.12 -21.86 5.30
CA ILE A 205 22.35 -21.83 6.10
C ILE A 205 22.85 -23.27 6.26
N ASP A 206 24.11 -23.51 5.89
CA ASP A 206 24.73 -24.84 5.90
C ASP A 206 25.38 -25.15 7.27
N ASP A 207 25.62 -24.12 8.09
CA ASP A 207 26.18 -24.26 9.43
C ASP A 207 25.18 -24.84 10.43
N SER A 208 25.70 -25.65 11.36
CA SER A 208 24.92 -26.16 12.49
C SER A 208 24.46 -25.04 13.42
N TRP A 209 23.39 -25.29 14.18
CA TRP A 209 22.94 -24.37 15.24
C TRP A 209 24.01 -24.04 16.27
N LYS A 210 24.89 -24.99 16.59
CA LYS A 210 26.01 -24.73 17.50
C LYS A 210 26.98 -23.69 16.92
N ALA A 211 27.33 -23.83 15.64
CA ALA A 211 28.19 -22.86 14.96
C ALA A 211 27.51 -21.48 14.89
N ILE A 212 26.21 -21.42 14.58
CA ILE A 212 25.46 -20.16 14.60
C ILE A 212 25.48 -19.53 15.98
N GLN A 213 25.28 -20.31 17.05
CA GLN A 213 25.37 -19.83 18.43
C GLN A 213 26.74 -19.19 18.69
N GLU A 214 27.82 -19.86 18.31
CA GLU A 214 29.19 -19.35 18.47
C GLU A 214 29.46 -18.06 17.67
N TYR A 215 28.83 -17.90 16.50
CA TYR A 215 29.01 -16.71 15.67
C TYR A 215 28.16 -15.51 16.07
N VAL A 216 26.95 -15.75 16.60
CA VAL A 216 25.99 -14.67 16.88
C VAL A 216 25.86 -14.34 18.36
N MET A 217 26.18 -15.26 19.27
CA MET A 217 26.11 -15.04 20.71
C MET A 217 27.49 -14.77 21.30
N LYS A 218 27.54 -13.93 22.33
CA LYS A 218 28.71 -13.88 23.20
C LYS A 218 28.60 -14.97 24.25
N LEU A 219 29.53 -15.92 24.19
CA LEU A 219 29.57 -17.07 25.08
C LEU A 219 30.65 -16.91 26.15
N ASP A 220 30.40 -17.45 27.34
CA ASP A 220 31.40 -17.57 28.39
C ASP A 220 32.36 -18.74 28.13
N LYS A 221 33.29 -18.97 29.05
CA LYS A 221 34.27 -20.07 28.95
C LYS A 221 33.66 -21.49 28.99
N TYR A 222 32.38 -21.61 29.35
CA TYR A 222 31.63 -22.86 29.38
C TYR A 222 30.75 -23.05 28.14
N GLY A 223 30.70 -22.06 27.25
CA GLY A 223 29.86 -22.07 26.05
C GLY A 223 28.44 -21.57 26.28
N GLU A 224 28.17 -20.92 27.42
CA GLU A 224 26.85 -20.40 27.77
C GLU A 224 26.71 -18.92 27.38
N PRO A 225 25.56 -18.46 26.88
CA PRO A 225 25.32 -17.05 26.58
C PRO A 225 25.52 -16.14 27.80
N ILE A 226 26.28 -15.06 27.62
CA ILE A 226 26.53 -14.08 28.68
C ILE A 226 25.28 -13.19 28.84
N PRO A 227 24.63 -13.14 30.03
CA PRO A 227 23.44 -12.33 30.24
C PRO A 227 23.67 -10.84 30.00
N GLY A 228 22.78 -10.21 29.24
CA GLY A 228 22.79 -8.76 28.97
C GLY A 228 23.75 -8.30 27.87
N GLU A 229 24.60 -9.19 27.35
CA GLU A 229 25.39 -8.91 26.15
C GLU A 229 24.50 -8.90 24.90
N LYS A 230 24.73 -7.93 24.01
CA LYS A 230 24.00 -7.81 22.76
C LYS A 230 24.52 -8.86 21.75
N PRO A 231 23.67 -9.73 21.20
CA PRO A 231 24.05 -10.65 20.13
C PRO A 231 24.47 -9.91 18.87
N GLU A 232 25.33 -10.52 18.08
CA GLU A 232 25.56 -10.11 16.70
C GLU A 232 24.32 -10.46 15.84
N PRO A 233 23.97 -9.64 14.85
CA PRO A 233 22.87 -9.95 13.95
C PRO A 233 23.07 -11.25 13.18
N LEU A 234 21.99 -12.04 13.07
CA LEU A 234 21.89 -13.15 12.12
C LEU A 234 21.56 -12.60 10.72
N ILE A 235 20.58 -11.68 10.67
CA ILE A 235 20.18 -10.96 9.46
C ILE A 235 20.35 -9.46 9.71
N SER A 236 20.97 -8.75 8.79
CA SER A 236 21.29 -7.33 8.86
C SER A 236 20.78 -6.59 7.65
N ASN A 237 20.78 -5.26 7.74
CA ASN A 237 20.59 -4.37 6.59
C ASN A 237 19.20 -4.47 5.92
N ILE A 238 18.17 -4.89 6.65
CA ILE A 238 16.80 -4.87 6.14
C ILE A 238 16.35 -3.41 6.09
N MET A 239 16.27 -2.84 4.90
CA MET A 239 15.89 -1.45 4.69
C MET A 239 14.38 -1.34 4.54
N LEU A 240 13.76 -0.54 5.39
CA LEU A 240 12.33 -0.28 5.40
C LEU A 240 11.98 0.97 4.58
N ASN A 241 10.86 0.92 3.88
CA ASN A 241 10.19 2.09 3.33
C ASN A 241 9.12 2.57 4.31
N ASN A 242 9.07 3.89 4.54
CA ASN A 242 7.86 4.49 5.10
C ASN A 242 6.86 4.74 3.98
N GLY A 243 5.58 4.72 4.30
CA GLY A 243 4.53 5.07 3.36
C GLY A 243 4.33 6.58 3.26
N GLU A 244 3.63 6.97 2.20
CA GLU A 244 3.13 8.32 1.91
C GLU A 244 2.20 8.78 3.04
N ASN A 245 1.18 7.98 3.36
CA ASN A 245 0.18 8.34 4.38
C ASN A 245 0.52 7.82 5.77
N TYR A 246 1.46 6.90 5.90
CA TYR A 246 1.78 6.26 7.17
C TYR A 246 3.28 6.13 7.38
N LYS A 247 3.75 6.61 8.53
CA LYS A 247 5.11 6.38 9.02
C LYS A 247 5.12 5.22 10.00
N LEU A 248 5.97 4.23 9.75
CA LEU A 248 6.15 3.10 10.65
C LEU A 248 6.76 3.60 11.98
N SER A 249 6.15 3.24 13.10
CA SER A 249 6.64 3.65 14.43
C SER A 249 6.99 2.49 15.35
N ASP A 250 6.44 1.30 15.12
CA ASP A 250 6.88 0.07 15.78
C ASP A 250 6.59 -1.14 14.88
N ILE A 251 7.47 -2.13 14.98
CA ILE A 251 7.43 -3.37 14.23
C ILE A 251 7.95 -4.49 15.12
N GLN A 252 7.38 -5.68 14.96
CA GLN A 252 7.83 -6.89 15.62
C GLN A 252 8.12 -7.99 14.60
N ILE A 253 8.84 -9.01 15.06
CA ILE A 253 9.04 -10.24 14.31
C ILE A 253 8.13 -11.32 14.89
N VAL A 254 7.40 -12.01 14.03
CA VAL A 254 6.68 -13.24 14.39
C VAL A 254 7.41 -14.39 13.74
N ALA A 255 8.02 -15.25 14.56
CA ALA A 255 8.80 -16.38 14.07
C ALA A 255 8.03 -17.68 14.33
N THR A 256 7.97 -18.53 13.30
CA THR A 256 7.26 -19.81 13.37
C THR A 256 8.11 -20.91 12.75
N ASN A 257 8.34 -22.01 13.47
CA ASN A 257 8.89 -23.23 12.87
C ASN A 257 7.76 -23.95 12.12
N ILE A 258 7.91 -24.07 10.79
CA ILE A 258 6.89 -24.64 9.89
C ILE A 258 7.35 -25.96 9.27
N THR A 259 8.42 -26.56 9.77
CA THR A 259 9.08 -27.75 9.19
C THR A 259 8.11 -28.91 8.94
N THR A 260 7.38 -29.34 9.97
CA THR A 260 6.44 -30.48 9.85
C THR A 260 5.29 -30.17 8.91
N LYS A 261 4.81 -28.92 8.91
CA LYS A 261 3.78 -28.46 7.96
C LYS A 261 4.28 -28.46 6.52
N TYR A 262 5.54 -28.08 6.28
CA TYR A 262 6.15 -28.13 4.96
C TYR A 262 6.32 -29.57 4.47
N ILE A 263 6.95 -30.44 5.27
CA ILE A 263 7.15 -31.87 4.94
C ILE A 263 5.81 -32.56 4.66
N SER A 264 4.76 -32.27 5.44
CA SER A 264 3.45 -32.89 5.24
C SER A 264 2.79 -32.57 3.89
N LYS A 265 3.22 -31.49 3.23
CA LYS A 265 2.68 -31.04 1.95
C LYS A 265 3.52 -31.46 0.74
N ASP A 266 4.77 -31.86 0.97
CA ASP A 266 5.71 -32.23 -0.07
C ASP A 266 6.10 -33.71 0.09
N THR A 267 5.40 -34.58 -0.64
CA THR A 267 5.58 -36.04 -0.53
C THR A 267 6.97 -36.48 -0.98
N SER A 268 7.61 -35.77 -1.92
CA SER A 268 9.00 -36.03 -2.29
C SER A 268 9.95 -35.77 -1.13
N VAL A 269 9.79 -34.63 -0.43
CA VAL A 269 10.60 -34.32 0.75
C VAL A 269 10.35 -35.34 1.87
N ALA A 270 9.10 -35.75 2.09
CA ALA A 270 8.77 -36.77 3.08
C ALA A 270 9.44 -38.13 2.76
N ASP A 271 9.41 -38.54 1.49
CA ASP A 271 10.03 -39.79 1.02
C ASP A 271 11.57 -39.73 1.14
N ASP A 272 12.19 -38.63 0.73
CA ASP A 272 13.64 -38.41 0.82
C ASP A 272 14.12 -38.46 2.28
N LEU A 273 13.34 -37.88 3.20
CA LEU A 273 13.61 -37.89 4.63
C LEU A 273 13.17 -39.20 5.32
N ARG A 274 12.52 -40.11 4.59
CA ARG A 274 11.93 -41.37 5.10
C ARG A 274 10.99 -41.13 6.29
N VAL A 275 10.22 -40.04 6.21
CA VAL A 275 9.23 -39.65 7.20
C VAL A 275 7.91 -40.33 6.88
N ILE A 276 7.39 -41.14 7.80
CA ILE A 276 6.10 -41.82 7.63
C ILE A 276 4.97 -40.81 7.83
N LEU A 277 4.13 -40.65 6.80
CA LEU A 277 2.92 -39.83 6.86
C LEU A 277 1.72 -40.63 7.41
N PRO A 278 0.75 -39.98 8.06
CA PRO A 278 0.71 -38.55 8.37
C PRO A 278 1.62 -38.20 9.57
N ILE A 279 2.28 -37.05 9.50
CA ILE A 279 2.98 -36.46 10.65
C ILE A 279 2.11 -35.40 11.32
N ASP A 280 2.34 -35.18 12.60
CA ASP A 280 1.69 -34.08 13.33
C ASP A 280 2.16 -32.73 12.79
N THR A 281 1.24 -31.98 12.20
CA THR A 281 1.51 -30.69 11.54
C THR A 281 1.41 -29.56 12.54
N THR A 282 2.40 -29.45 13.42
CA THR A 282 2.51 -28.36 14.39
C THR A 282 3.27 -27.16 13.81
N GLU A 283 2.66 -25.98 13.90
CA GLU A 283 3.39 -24.72 13.80
C GLU A 283 3.83 -24.34 15.22
N ILE A 284 5.15 -24.26 15.44
CA ILE A 284 5.69 -23.88 16.74
C ILE A 284 5.96 -22.38 16.69
N ASN A 285 5.30 -21.61 17.55
CA ASN A 285 5.67 -20.21 17.75
C ASN A 285 7.02 -20.16 18.47
N ILE A 286 8.00 -19.55 17.81
CA ILE A 286 9.37 -19.41 18.30
C ILE A 286 9.78 -17.94 18.35
N SER A 287 8.81 -17.03 18.45
CA SER A 287 9.02 -15.58 18.31
C SER A 287 9.94 -15.00 19.38
N ASP A 288 9.95 -15.57 20.58
CA ASP A 288 10.86 -15.16 21.66
C ASP A 288 12.29 -15.67 21.47
N GLY A 289 12.53 -16.53 20.48
CA GLY A 289 13.85 -16.89 19.93
C GLY A 289 14.50 -15.78 19.09
N PHE A 290 13.75 -14.72 18.75
CA PHE A 290 14.17 -13.66 17.85
C PHE A 290 13.91 -12.28 18.43
N ILE A 291 14.79 -11.33 18.13
CA ILE A 291 14.62 -9.94 18.53
C ILE A 291 15.10 -8.99 17.43
N LEU A 292 14.37 -7.89 17.24
CA LEU A 292 14.74 -6.83 16.31
C LEU A 292 15.61 -5.78 17.01
N ASP A 293 16.66 -5.32 16.33
CA ASP A 293 17.49 -4.22 16.81
C ASP A 293 16.78 -2.87 16.68
N LYS A 294 16.01 -2.50 17.70
CA LYS A 294 15.28 -1.22 17.76
C LYS A 294 16.20 0.02 17.71
N ALA A 295 17.50 -0.11 17.97
CA ALA A 295 18.42 1.03 17.85
C ALA A 295 18.61 1.43 16.37
N THR A 296 18.74 0.44 15.48
CA THR A 296 18.87 0.66 14.03
C THR A 296 17.57 1.10 13.36
N PHE A 297 16.44 0.76 13.95
CA PHE A 297 15.10 1.09 13.42
C PHE A 297 14.90 2.61 13.22
N LYS A 298 15.54 3.45 14.04
CA LYS A 298 15.50 4.92 13.88
C LYS A 298 15.96 5.41 12.50
N ASN A 299 16.79 4.62 11.82
CA ASN A 299 17.32 4.92 10.49
C ASN A 299 16.60 4.11 9.39
N ASN A 300 15.38 3.64 9.64
CA ASN A 300 14.61 2.74 8.76
C ASN A 300 15.37 1.45 8.41
N LYS A 301 16.23 0.98 9.33
CA LYS A 301 17.01 -0.24 9.16
C LYS A 301 16.65 -1.23 10.26
N LEU A 302 16.47 -2.50 9.90
CA LEU A 302 16.28 -3.58 10.86
C LEU A 302 17.41 -4.59 10.75
N ASN A 303 17.79 -5.09 11.91
CA ASN A 303 18.59 -6.28 12.06
C ASN A 303 17.79 -7.28 12.90
N VAL A 304 17.89 -8.56 12.57
CA VAL A 304 17.33 -9.69 13.31
C VAL A 304 18.47 -10.35 14.08
N MET A 305 18.30 -10.43 15.39
CA MET A 305 19.20 -11.12 16.32
C MET A 305 18.47 -12.32 16.92
N LEU A 306 19.23 -13.29 17.39
CA LEU A 306 18.70 -14.44 18.12
C LEU A 306 18.70 -14.16 19.63
N THR A 307 17.85 -14.87 20.37
CA THR A 307 17.95 -14.99 21.84
C THR A 307 18.43 -16.39 22.21
N ASP A 308 18.83 -16.60 23.46
CA ASP A 308 19.22 -17.91 23.99
C ASP A 308 18.11 -18.97 23.84
N LYS A 309 16.85 -18.55 23.94
CA LYS A 309 15.67 -19.42 23.84
C LYS A 309 15.59 -20.26 22.57
N ILE A 310 16.10 -19.76 21.45
CA ILE A 310 16.11 -20.54 20.20
C ILE A 310 16.89 -21.85 20.36
N PHE A 311 17.88 -21.88 21.25
CA PHE A 311 18.74 -23.03 21.50
C PHE A 311 18.24 -23.91 22.65
N THR A 312 17.46 -23.37 23.61
CA THR A 312 17.11 -24.07 24.86
C THR A 312 15.69 -24.60 24.92
N ASP A 313 14.74 -23.99 24.22
CA ASP A 313 13.30 -24.19 24.48
C ASP A 313 12.65 -25.27 23.59
N GLY A 314 13.47 -26.14 22.97
CA GLY A 314 12.97 -27.23 22.12
C GLY A 314 12.29 -26.75 20.82
N TYR A 315 12.60 -25.52 20.39
CA TYR A 315 12.04 -24.87 19.20
C TYR A 315 12.47 -25.47 17.87
N LEU A 316 13.50 -26.32 17.91
CA LEU A 316 14.19 -26.82 16.73
C LEU A 316 14.01 -28.33 16.62
N PHE A 317 13.69 -28.77 15.41
CA PHE A 317 13.65 -30.18 15.06
C PHE A 317 15.07 -30.70 14.84
N ASN A 318 15.25 -31.98 15.16
CA ASN A 318 16.50 -32.70 14.91
C ASN A 318 16.63 -33.14 13.44
N LYS A 319 17.77 -33.75 13.11
CA LYS A 319 18.10 -34.25 11.77
C LYS A 319 17.05 -35.17 11.12
N LYS A 320 16.20 -35.86 11.90
CA LYS A 320 15.15 -36.74 11.36
C LYS A 320 14.20 -36.00 10.43
N TYR A 321 13.99 -34.70 10.67
CA TYR A 321 13.10 -33.86 9.87
C TYR A 321 13.83 -33.07 8.78
N GLY A 322 15.08 -33.44 8.44
CA GLY A 322 15.85 -32.73 7.41
C GLY A 322 16.25 -31.31 7.82
N GLY A 323 16.31 -31.04 9.12
CA GLY A 323 16.65 -29.73 9.66
C GLY A 323 15.43 -28.90 10.04
N ASN A 324 15.51 -27.59 9.81
CA ASN A 324 14.49 -26.62 10.21
C ASN A 324 14.13 -25.67 9.08
N LEU A 325 12.83 -25.38 8.94
CA LEU A 325 12.29 -24.31 8.11
C LEU A 325 11.53 -23.33 9.01
N ILE A 326 12.10 -22.14 9.17
CA ILE A 326 11.56 -21.07 10.00
C ILE A 326 11.00 -19.98 9.09
N ARG A 327 9.76 -19.54 9.37
CA ARG A 327 9.15 -18.35 8.75
C ARG A 327 9.29 -17.17 9.71
N LEU A 328 9.85 -16.08 9.22
CA LEU A 328 9.96 -14.79 9.90
C LEU A 328 9.03 -13.78 9.24
N ASP A 329 7.94 -13.42 9.90
CA ASP A 329 7.03 -12.38 9.43
C ASP A 329 7.34 -11.05 10.12
N PHE A 330 7.55 -10.00 9.33
CA PHE A 330 7.76 -8.63 9.81
C PHE A 330 6.41 -7.95 9.96
N VAL A 331 5.97 -7.77 11.21
CA VAL A 331 4.60 -7.37 11.54
C VAL A 331 4.58 -5.95 12.09
N ILE A 332 3.90 -5.05 11.39
CA ILE A 332 3.60 -3.70 11.87
C ILE A 332 2.74 -3.81 13.13
N THR A 333 3.19 -3.18 14.21
CA THR A 333 2.43 -3.05 15.46
C THR A 333 1.92 -1.64 15.67
N GLN A 334 2.65 -0.62 15.18
CA GLN A 334 2.23 0.77 15.29
C GLN A 334 2.68 1.59 14.08
N VAL A 335 1.81 2.51 13.67
CA VAL A 335 2.09 3.54 12.67
C VAL A 335 1.66 4.91 13.20
N LYS A 336 2.23 5.95 12.61
CA LYS A 336 1.76 7.33 12.73
C LYS A 336 1.20 7.77 11.39
N LEU A 337 0.04 8.40 11.40
CA LEU A 337 -0.52 9.02 10.21
C LEU A 337 0.37 10.22 9.82
N ASN A 338 0.73 10.30 8.54
CA ASN A 338 1.26 11.53 7.96
C ASN A 338 0.05 12.40 7.59
N PRO A 339 -0.18 13.54 8.28
CA PRO A 339 -1.36 14.35 8.02
C PRO A 339 -1.27 14.95 6.61
N MET A 340 -2.39 14.90 5.88
CA MET A 340 -2.54 15.70 4.68
C MET A 340 -2.73 17.19 5.05
N ASN A 341 -2.47 18.08 4.10
CA ASN A 341 -2.89 19.47 4.21
C ASN A 341 -4.36 19.60 3.81
N SER A 342 -5.27 19.76 4.79
CA SER A 342 -6.72 19.77 4.50
C SER A 342 -7.13 20.89 3.53
N SER A 343 -6.42 22.03 3.55
CA SER A 343 -6.71 23.18 2.69
C SER A 343 -6.59 22.88 1.20
N ASP A 344 -5.83 21.84 0.82
CA ASP A 344 -5.72 21.38 -0.57
C ASP A 344 -7.01 20.70 -1.07
N PHE A 345 -7.97 20.44 -0.18
CA PHE A 345 -9.23 19.75 -0.49
C PHE A 345 -10.48 20.52 -0.06
N GLU A 346 -10.31 21.76 0.39
CA GLU A 346 -11.40 22.62 0.85
C GLU A 346 -11.67 23.74 -0.16
N TRP A 347 -12.92 24.19 -0.25
CA TRP A 347 -13.29 25.29 -1.14
C TRP A 347 -14.43 26.15 -0.61
N GLN A 348 -14.64 27.32 -1.20
CA GLN A 348 -15.76 28.18 -0.85
C GLN A 348 -17.08 27.59 -1.37
N SER A 349 -17.96 27.22 -0.45
CA SER A 349 -19.30 26.75 -0.79
C SER A 349 -20.17 27.88 -1.35
N ILE A 350 -20.92 27.61 -2.42
CA ILE A 350 -21.90 28.55 -2.95
C ILE A 350 -23.19 28.54 -2.11
N GLY A 351 -23.54 27.40 -1.51
CA GLY A 351 -24.75 27.20 -0.74
C GLY A 351 -24.59 27.32 0.78
N SER A 352 -23.38 27.60 1.28
CA SER A 352 -23.07 27.74 2.72
C SER A 352 -22.13 28.92 2.98
N SER A 353 -22.14 29.45 4.20
CA SER A 353 -21.18 30.46 4.66
C SER A 353 -19.80 29.87 5.01
N ASN A 354 -19.72 28.55 5.18
CA ASN A 354 -18.50 27.84 5.53
C ASN A 354 -17.90 27.18 4.28
N ASN A 355 -16.59 26.92 4.33
CA ASN A 355 -15.94 26.12 3.30
C ASN A 355 -16.53 24.70 3.25
N ALA A 356 -16.61 24.15 2.05
CA ALA A 356 -16.83 22.74 1.85
C ALA A 356 -15.59 21.96 2.31
N ILE A 357 -15.84 20.89 3.04
CA ILE A 357 -14.86 20.04 3.74
C ILE A 357 -15.15 18.55 3.51
N CYS A 358 -16.05 18.20 2.58
CA CYS A 358 -16.47 16.83 2.35
C CYS A 358 -15.35 15.94 1.81
N VAL A 359 -14.47 16.46 0.94
CA VAL A 359 -13.30 15.72 0.44
C VAL A 359 -12.27 15.51 1.55
N SER A 360 -11.85 16.59 2.23
CA SER A 360 -10.85 16.49 3.30
C SER A 360 -11.30 15.53 4.41
N LYS A 361 -12.53 15.69 4.92
CA LYS A 361 -13.08 14.77 5.92
C LYS A 361 -13.22 13.35 5.42
N SER A 362 -13.52 13.14 4.13
CA SER A 362 -13.61 11.79 3.59
C SER A 362 -12.26 11.07 3.60
N ILE A 363 -11.19 11.79 3.25
CA ILE A 363 -9.81 11.29 3.28
C ILE A 363 -9.39 10.97 4.72
N ASP A 364 -9.56 11.91 5.65
CA ASP A 364 -9.19 11.72 7.06
C ASP A 364 -9.91 10.52 7.68
N ASN A 365 -11.23 10.43 7.50
CA ASN A 365 -12.01 9.33 8.02
C ASN A 365 -11.57 7.98 7.44
N ALA A 366 -11.25 7.93 6.13
CA ALA A 366 -10.81 6.70 5.48
C ALA A 366 -9.43 6.27 5.98
N LEU A 367 -8.46 7.19 6.08
CA LEU A 367 -7.10 6.88 6.54
C LEU A 367 -7.03 6.54 8.04
N LEU A 368 -8.03 6.94 8.84
CA LEU A 368 -8.16 6.57 10.25
C LEU A 368 -8.99 5.30 10.48
N ASP A 369 -9.60 4.72 9.45
CA ASP A 369 -10.41 3.52 9.60
C ASP A 369 -9.56 2.31 10.01
N VAL A 370 -10.05 1.55 11.00
CA VAL A 370 -9.35 0.38 11.58
C VAL A 370 -9.07 -0.72 10.55
N ASN A 371 -9.86 -0.79 9.47
CA ASN A 371 -9.69 -1.73 8.39
C ASN A 371 -8.85 -1.18 7.23
N VAL A 372 -8.40 0.08 7.31
CA VAL A 372 -7.52 0.74 6.33
C VAL A 372 -6.11 0.88 6.88
N ILE A 373 -5.95 1.22 8.16
CA ILE A 373 -4.64 1.38 8.79
C ILE A 373 -3.73 0.16 8.57
N PRO A 374 -2.42 0.34 8.33
CA PRO A 374 -1.49 -0.77 8.06
C PRO A 374 -1.38 -1.83 9.17
N THR A 375 -1.84 -1.55 10.40
CA THR A 375 -1.90 -2.53 11.50
C THR A 375 -3.05 -3.54 11.38
N ALA A 376 -3.95 -3.37 10.40
CA ALA A 376 -5.04 -4.30 10.12
C ALA A 376 -4.51 -5.72 9.85
N LEU A 377 -5.23 -6.73 10.35
CA LEU A 377 -4.79 -8.14 10.38
C LEU A 377 -4.35 -8.69 9.02
N ASN A 378 -5.04 -8.30 7.95
CA ASN A 378 -4.83 -8.80 6.59
C ASN A 378 -3.66 -8.12 5.85
N ARG A 379 -2.99 -7.12 6.44
CA ARG A 379 -1.88 -6.40 5.79
C ARG A 379 -0.72 -5.98 6.69
N ARG A 380 -0.83 -6.22 7.99
CA ARG A 380 0.24 -5.91 8.96
C ARG A 380 1.56 -6.63 8.69
N VAL A 381 1.55 -7.73 7.94
CA VAL A 381 2.79 -8.41 7.49
C VAL A 381 3.29 -7.69 6.25
N ILE A 382 4.42 -6.99 6.38
CA ILE A 382 5.00 -6.23 5.27
C ILE A 382 6.09 -6.97 4.51
N HIS A 383 6.59 -8.06 5.10
CA HIS A 383 7.66 -8.86 4.53
C HIS A 383 7.76 -10.19 5.26
N THR A 384 8.26 -11.21 4.55
CA THR A 384 8.49 -12.53 5.10
C THR A 384 9.85 -13.02 4.63
N ILE A 385 10.67 -13.53 5.55
CA ILE A 385 11.92 -14.24 5.25
C ILE A 385 11.77 -15.68 5.73
N PHE A 386 12.18 -16.64 4.89
CA PHE A 386 12.31 -18.03 5.29
C PHE A 386 13.77 -18.34 5.57
N ILE A 387 14.04 -19.00 6.70
CA ILE A 387 15.35 -19.54 7.03
C ILE A 387 15.24 -21.07 6.98
N LYS A 388 15.96 -21.67 6.04
CA LYS A 388 16.17 -23.11 5.96
C LYS A 388 17.55 -23.43 6.51
N MET A 389 17.63 -24.47 7.34
CA MET A 389 18.89 -24.88 7.94
C MET A 389 19.00 -26.39 7.96
N GLU A 390 20.22 -26.87 7.73
CA GLU A 390 20.59 -28.26 8.01
C GLU A 390 20.66 -28.49 9.55
N SER A 391 20.61 -29.75 9.95
CA SER A 391 20.28 -30.21 11.32
C SER A 391 21.09 -29.61 12.49
N TYR A 392 20.46 -29.56 13.69
CA TYR A 392 21.11 -29.45 15.01
C TYR A 392 21.97 -30.69 15.31
#